data_AF-A0A923DL38-F1
#
_entry.id   AF-A0A923DL38-F1
#
_cell.length_a   1.000
_cell.length_b   1.000
_cell.length_c   1.000
_cell.angle_alpha   90.00
_cell.angle_beta   90.00
_cell.angle_gamma   90.00
#
_symmetry.space_group_name_H-M   'P 1'
#
loop_
_entity.id
_entity.type
_entity.pdbx_description
1 polymer ?
#
loop_
_entity_poly.entity_id
_entity_poly.type
_entity_poly.pdbx_seq_one_letter_code
_entity_poly.pdbx_strand_id
1 'polypeptide(L)'
;MKPVILNKIERLKEEVKYLTDVYWDTDVNPDQLYRLFRGDIERIGHIDRINLYRRLFMTYDWYTLLSLIPPDRLREALSAPVLDRLYPASLKDRYLYAKSVLFG
;
A
#
# COMPACT_ATOMS: atom_id res chain seq x y z
N MET A 1 17.10 -16.32 23.26
CA MET A 1 15.77 -16.19 22.61
C MET A 1 15.60 -14.72 22.21
N LYS A 2 15.86 -14.35 20.95
CA LYS A 2 15.59 -12.98 20.45
C LYS A 2 14.08 -12.94 20.16
N PRO A 3 13.25 -12.35 21.04
CA PRO A 3 11.82 -12.69 21.12
C PRO A 3 10.99 -11.81 20.18
N VAL A 4 9.84 -12.33 19.76
CA VAL A 4 8.75 -11.78 18.91
C VAL A 4 8.71 -10.24 18.71
N ILE A 5 9.01 -9.45 19.74
CA ILE A 5 9.06 -7.98 19.69
C ILE A 5 10.08 -7.46 18.66
N LEU A 6 11.26 -8.06 18.57
CA LEU A 6 12.29 -7.66 17.59
C LEU A 6 11.76 -7.83 16.16
N ASN A 7 11.03 -8.92 15.89
CA ASN A 7 10.42 -9.15 14.57
C ASN A 7 9.33 -8.13 14.25
N LYS A 8 8.57 -7.66 15.25
CA LYS A 8 7.54 -6.63 15.04
C LYS A 8 8.15 -5.27 14.71
N ILE A 9 9.24 -4.89 15.40
CA ILE A 9 9.95 -3.62 15.13
C ILE A 9 10.57 -3.64 13.74
N GLU A 10 11.25 -4.73 13.37
CA GLU A 10 11.86 -4.83 12.04
C GLU A 10 10.80 -4.82 10.93
N ARG A 11 9.69 -5.54 11.12
CA ARG A 11 8.56 -5.47 10.19
C ARG A 11 8.00 -4.05 10.05
N LEU A 12 7.84 -3.31 11.14
CA LEU A 12 7.34 -1.93 11.08
C LEU A 12 8.31 -1.02 10.31
N LYS A 13 9.63 -1.18 10.52
CA LYS A 13 10.63 -0.43 9.76
C LYS A 13 10.58 -0.77 8.27
N GLU A 14 10.40 -2.04 7.92
CA GLU A 14 10.24 -2.47 6.52
C GLU A 14 8.97 -1.89 5.90
N GLU A 15 7.83 -1.97 6.58
CA GLU A 15 6.57 -1.38 6.13
C GLU A 15 6.73 0.13 5.87
N VAL A 16 7.28 0.87 6.85
CA VAL A 16 7.53 2.31 6.71
C VAL A 16 8.46 2.59 5.53
N LYS A 17 9.53 1.79 5.37
CA LYS A 17 10.46 1.92 4.24
C LYS A 17 9.76 1.76 2.90
N TYR A 18 8.94 0.71 2.72
CA TYR A 18 8.17 0.51 1.49
C TYR A 18 7.22 1.69 1.20
N LEU A 19 6.59 2.23 2.25
CA LEU A 19 5.71 3.38 2.10
C LEU A 19 6.50 4.64 1.70
N THR A 20 7.64 4.91 2.31
CA THR A 20 8.45 6.11 1.99
C THR A 20 9.11 6.01 0.62
N ASP A 21 9.54 4.83 0.20
CA ASP A 21 10.23 4.62 -1.08
C ASP A 21 9.34 4.99 -2.28
N VAL A 22 8.01 4.84 -2.18
CA VAL A 22 7.09 5.25 -3.26
C VAL A 22 6.85 6.76 -3.32
N TYR A 23 7.35 7.53 -2.36
CA TYR A 23 7.28 8.99 -2.28
C TYR A 23 8.67 9.64 -2.28
N TRP A 24 9.67 9.02 -2.89
CA TRP A 24 11.04 9.55 -2.98
C TRP A 24 11.14 10.98 -3.56
N ASP A 25 10.13 11.40 -4.34
CA ASP A 25 10.00 12.71 -4.99
C ASP A 25 9.29 13.77 -4.13
N THR A 26 8.84 13.42 -2.93
CA THR A 26 8.01 14.28 -2.07
C THR A 26 8.52 14.25 -0.63
N ASP A 27 8.63 15.42 0.00
CA ASP A 27 8.88 15.48 1.44
C ASP A 27 7.60 15.06 2.19
N VAL A 28 7.58 13.81 2.68
CA VAL A 28 6.46 13.25 3.43
C VAL A 28 6.95 12.68 4.74
N ASN A 29 6.25 13.01 5.82
CA ASN A 29 6.58 12.48 7.14
C ASN A 29 6.28 10.97 7.20
N PRO A 30 7.25 10.10 7.54
CA PRO A 30 7.05 8.65 7.56
C PRO A 30 5.98 8.18 8.55
N ASP A 31 5.85 8.82 9.72
CA ASP A 31 4.82 8.50 10.72
C ASP A 31 3.42 8.81 10.18
N GLN A 32 3.27 9.98 9.56
CA GLN A 32 2.00 10.35 8.95
C GLN A 32 1.62 9.37 7.83
N LEU A 33 2.60 8.97 7.00
CA LEU A 33 2.37 8.03 5.92
C LEU A 33 1.94 6.65 6.43
N TYR A 34 2.56 6.18 7.51
CA TYR A 34 2.14 4.96 8.19
C TYR A 34 0.71 5.07 8.75
N ARG A 35 0.40 6.18 9.43
CA ARG A 35 -0.95 6.46 9.95
C ARG A 35 -2.00 6.53 8.83
N LEU A 36 -1.65 7.13 7.69
CA LEU A 36 -2.51 7.15 6.51
C LEU A 36 -2.75 5.72 6.00
N PHE A 37 -1.69 4.93 5.87
CA PHE A 37 -1.76 3.54 5.42
C PHE A 37 -2.64 2.66 6.32
N ARG A 38 -2.55 2.85 7.64
CA ARG A 38 -3.38 2.17 8.65
C ARG A 38 -4.83 2.64 8.67
N GLY A 39 -5.09 3.82 8.11
CA GLY A 39 -6.39 4.49 8.12
C GLY A 39 -6.67 5.30 9.39
N ASP A 40 -5.63 5.65 10.15
CA ASP A 40 -5.73 6.50 11.34
C ASP A 40 -5.91 7.98 10.96
N ILE A 41 -5.50 8.35 9.75
CA ILE A 41 -5.76 9.65 9.13
C ILE A 41 -6.23 9.45 7.69
N GLU A 42 -6.99 10.42 7.17
CA GLU A 42 -7.54 10.35 5.81
C GLU A 42 -6.63 10.97 4.74
N ARG A 43 -5.75 11.92 5.12
CA ARG A 43 -4.88 12.63 4.17
C ARG A 43 -3.63 13.25 4.81
N ILE A 44 -2.62 13.50 3.97
CA ILE A 44 -1.41 14.28 4.24
C ILE A 44 -1.25 15.30 3.11
N GLY A 45 -1.64 16.56 3.34
CA GLY A 45 -1.74 17.54 2.26
C GLY A 45 -2.65 17.04 1.13
N HIS A 46 -2.08 16.79 -0.05
CA HIS A 46 -2.77 16.24 -1.22
C HIS A 46 -2.70 14.71 -1.35
N ILE A 47 -2.00 14.03 -0.44
CA ILE A 47 -1.83 12.57 -0.44
C ILE A 47 -2.98 11.93 0.33
N ASP A 48 -3.69 10.99 -0.29
CA ASP A 48 -4.70 10.13 0.33
C ASP A 48 -4.36 8.64 0.13
N ARG A 49 -5.14 7.73 0.73
CA ARG A 49 -4.94 6.29 0.59
C ARG A 49 -5.07 5.80 -0.84
N ILE A 50 -5.92 6.44 -1.65
CA ILE A 50 -6.07 6.09 -3.07
C ILE A 50 -4.75 6.32 -3.81
N ASN A 51 -4.13 7.50 -3.63
CA ASN A 51 -2.85 7.84 -4.24
C ASN A 51 -1.73 6.93 -3.72
N LEU A 52 -1.72 6.61 -2.43
CA LEU A 52 -0.77 5.69 -1.84
C LEU A 52 -0.88 4.28 -2.44
N TYR A 53 -2.07 3.68 -2.45
CA TYR A 53 -2.27 2.34 -3.03
C TYR A 53 -1.94 2.30 -4.51
N ARG A 54 -2.30 3.35 -5.27
CA ARG A 54 -1.94 3.48 -6.69
C ARG A 54 -0.43 3.43 -6.87
N ARG A 55 0.33 4.21 -6.08
CA ARG A 55 1.80 4.22 -6.16
C ARG A 55 2.38 2.85 -5.77
N LEU A 56 1.89 2.23 -4.70
CA LEU A 56 2.30 0.87 -4.30
C LEU A 56 2.10 -0.15 -5.43
N PHE A 57 0.93 -0.17 -6.06
CA PHE A 57 0.62 -1.09 -7.17
C PHE A 57 1.48 -0.88 -8.42
N MET A 58 1.96 0.34 -8.64
CA MET A 58 2.84 0.68 -9.76
C MET A 58 4.31 0.40 -9.48
N THR A 59 4.70 0.29 -8.20
CA THR A 59 6.11 0.12 -7.80
C THR A 59 6.46 -1.31 -7.44
N TYR A 60 5.57 -2.02 -6.74
CA TYR A 60 5.88 -3.33 -6.17
C TYR A 60 5.14 -4.48 -6.86
N ASP A 61 5.75 -5.67 -6.79
CA ASP A 61 5.12 -6.90 -7.26
C ASP A 61 4.01 -7.39 -6.30
N TRP A 62 3.21 -8.32 -6.78
CA TRP A 62 2.05 -8.84 -6.06
C TRP A 62 2.38 -9.46 -4.69
N TYR A 63 3.49 -10.18 -4.55
CA TYR A 63 3.85 -10.81 -3.29
C TYR A 63 4.27 -9.78 -2.25
N THR A 64 5.03 -8.76 -2.67
CA THR A 64 5.36 -7.61 -1.82
C THR A 64 4.10 -6.86 -1.38
N LEU A 65 3.12 -6.69 -2.26
CA LEU A 65 1.86 -6.04 -1.92
C LEU A 65 1.02 -6.85 -0.94
N LEU A 66 0.97 -8.17 -1.08
CA LEU A 66 0.25 -9.05 -0.17
C LEU A 66 0.90 -9.14 1.22
N SER A 67 2.22 -8.99 1.32
CA SER A 67 2.91 -8.96 2.61
C SER A 67 2.74 -7.62 3.33
N LEU A 68 2.64 -6.53 2.56
CA LEU A 68 2.49 -5.15 3.03
C LEU A 68 1.05 -4.78 3.38
N ILE A 69 0.10 -4.97 2.46
CA ILE A 69 -1.29 -4.54 2.60
C ILE A 69 -2.08 -5.56 3.43
N PRO A 70 -2.62 -5.18 4.60
CA PRO A 70 -3.32 -6.13 5.44
C PRO A 70 -4.64 -6.57 4.79
N PRO A 71 -5.10 -7.82 5.02
CA PRO A 71 -6.26 -8.39 4.30
C PRO A 71 -7.56 -7.57 4.40
N ASP A 72 -7.80 -6.95 5.55
CA ASP A 72 -8.95 -6.06 5.79
C ASP A 72 -8.93 -4.79 4.93
N ARG A 73 -7.76 -4.39 4.43
CA ARG A 73 -7.57 -3.23 3.54
C ARG A 73 -7.43 -3.60 2.06
N LEU A 74 -7.18 -4.87 1.72
CA LEU A 74 -7.03 -5.29 0.32
C LEU A 74 -8.25 -4.95 -0.54
N ARG A 75 -9.46 -5.00 0.03
CA ARG A 75 -10.70 -4.62 -0.69
C ARG A 75 -10.73 -3.12 -1.02
N GLU A 76 -10.23 -2.28 -0.12
CA GLU A 76 -10.09 -0.83 -0.34
C GLU A 76 -9.00 -0.55 -1.39
N ALA A 77 -7.84 -1.21 -1.28
CA ALA A 77 -6.75 -1.08 -2.23
C ALA A 77 -7.18 -1.49 -3.65
N LEU A 78 -7.90 -2.60 -3.81
CA LEU A 78 -8.42 -3.09 -5.09
C LEU A 78 -9.75 -2.42 -5.51
N SER A 79 -10.08 -1.26 -4.95
CA SER A 79 -11.30 -0.52 -5.30
C SER A 79 -11.18 0.15 -6.68
N ALA A 80 -12.32 0.41 -7.32
CA ALA A 80 -12.34 1.10 -8.62
C ALA A 80 -11.59 2.45 -8.60
N PRO A 81 -11.74 3.32 -7.56
CA PRO A 81 -10.96 4.55 -7.47
C PRO A 81 -9.44 4.34 -7.55
N VAL A 82 -8.89 3.23 -7.06
CA VAL A 82 -7.46 2.95 -7.18
C VAL A 82 -7.13 2.38 -8.55
N LEU A 83 -7.85 1.31 -8.95
CA LEU A 83 -7.53 0.56 -10.16
C LEU A 83 -7.71 1.37 -11.44
N ASP A 84 -8.68 2.29 -11.47
CA ASP A 84 -8.92 3.17 -12.63
C ASP A 84 -7.79 4.17 -12.89
N ARG A 85 -6.89 4.37 -11.92
CA ARG A 85 -5.74 5.26 -12.02
C ARG A 85 -4.43 4.54 -12.34
N LEU A 86 -4.47 3.23 -12.55
CA LEU A 86 -3.28 2.43 -12.89
C LEU A 86 -2.94 2.54 -14.37
N TYR A 87 -1.64 2.62 -14.66
CA TYR A 87 -1.08 2.61 -16.00
C TYR A 87 0.19 1.73 -16.00
N PRO A 88 0.44 0.94 -17.06
CA PRO A 88 -0.38 0.75 -18.27
C PRO A 88 -1.69 0.01 -18.00
N ALA A 89 -2.63 0.01 -18.96
CA ALA A 89 -3.93 -0.66 -18.83
C ALA A 89 -3.79 -2.15 -18.47
N SER A 90 -2.75 -2.83 -18.97
CA SER A 90 -2.47 -4.22 -18.62
C SER A 90 -2.16 -4.44 -17.13
N LEU A 91 -1.70 -3.42 -16.41
CA LEU A 91 -1.53 -3.49 -14.96
C LEU A 91 -2.89 -3.47 -14.25
N LYS A 92 -3.80 -2.62 -14.71
CA LYS A 92 -5.19 -2.58 -14.23
C LYS A 92 -5.86 -3.95 -14.43
N ASP A 93 -5.72 -4.56 -15.60
CA ASP A 93 -6.34 -5.86 -15.91
C ASP A 93 -5.86 -6.96 -14.95
N ARG A 94 -4.56 -6.99 -14.63
CA ARG A 94 -4.00 -7.94 -13.65
C ARG A 94 -4.63 -7.80 -12.27
N TYR A 95 -4.81 -6.57 -11.79
CA TYR A 95 -5.38 -6.35 -10.46
C TYR A 95 -6.91 -6.47 -10.44
N LEU A 96 -7.60 -6.26 -11.57
CA LEU A 96 -9.01 -6.63 -11.71
C LEU A 96 -9.19 -8.15 -11.61
N TYR A 97 -8.31 -8.93 -12.24
CA TYR A 97 -8.30 -10.39 -12.09
C TYR A 97 -8.01 -10.80 -10.63
N ALA A 98 -6.98 -10.22 -9.99
CA ALA A 98 -6.69 -10.50 -8.59
C ALA A 98 -7.91 -10.20 -7.68
N LYS A 99 -8.60 -9.08 -7.91
CA LYS A 99 -9.82 -8.72 -7.20
C LYS A 99 -10.93 -9.75 -7.40
N SER A 100 -11.15 -10.23 -8.63
CA SER A 100 -12.18 -11.25 -8.89
C SER A 100 -11.86 -12.58 -8.23
N VAL A 101 -10.58 -12.97 -8.15
CA VAL A 101 -10.17 -14.20 -7.46
C VAL A 101 -10.36 -14.10 -5.95
N LEU A 102 -10.09 -12.92 -5.36
CA LEU A 102 -10.15 -12.73 -3.91
C LEU A 102 -11.56 -12.45 -3.37
N PHE A 103 -12.41 -11.78 -4.17
CA PHE A 103 -13.69 -11.23 -3.70
C PHE A 103 -14.86 -11.45 -4.66
N GLY A 104 -14.65 -12.15 -5.77
CA GLY A 104 -15.69 -12.53 -6.73
C GLY A 104 -16.47 -13.77 -6.31
#